data_AF-A0A3P6PCB8-F1
#
_entry.id   AF-A0A3P6PCB8-F1
#
_cell.length_a   1.000
_cell.length_b   1.000
_cell.length_c   1.000
_cell.angle_alpha   90.00
_cell.angle_beta   90.00
_cell.angle_gamma   90.00
#
_symmetry.space_group_name_H-M   'P 1'
#
loop_
_entity.id
_entity.type
_entity.pdbx_description
1 polymer ?
#
loop_
_entity_poly.entity_id
_entity_poly.type
_entity_poly.pdbx_seq_one_letter_code
_entity_poly.pdbx_strand_id
1 'polypeptide(L)'
;MLGFFFFLPGYGSLGLMTSVLLCPDGKTMESEAAHGTVTRHYREYQKGRPTSTNPVASIFAWTRGLLHRAKLDGNAELEKFCRTLEEACVKTIESGKMTKDLAICVHKTTSVNPDQYLNTMEFLEAVSQKFESLMQAS
;
A
#
# COMPACT_ATOMS: atom_id res chain seq x y z
N MET A 1 -6.71 13.51 21.47
CA MET A 1 -6.02 12.21 21.45
C MET A 1 -7.05 11.16 21.04
N LEU A 2 -7.30 11.02 19.74
CA LEU A 2 -8.39 10.16 19.24
C LEU A 2 -7.85 8.78 18.89
N GLY A 3 -8.47 7.78 19.51
CA GLY A 3 -8.13 6.36 19.38
C GLY A 3 -8.30 5.86 17.96
N PHE A 4 -7.20 5.43 17.36
CA PHE A 4 -7.16 4.85 16.00
C PHE A 4 -7.04 3.32 15.99
N PHE A 5 -6.93 2.68 17.15
CA PHE A 5 -6.51 1.26 17.24
C PHE A 5 -7.64 0.22 17.15
N PHE A 6 -8.93 0.62 17.21
CA PHE A 6 -10.04 -0.34 17.41
C PHE A 6 -10.80 -0.78 16.15
N PHE A 7 -10.63 -0.12 14.99
CA PHE A 7 -11.34 -0.47 13.74
C PHE A 7 -10.55 -1.39 12.78
N LEU A 8 -9.30 -1.71 13.13
CA LEU A 8 -8.30 -2.33 12.26
C LEU A 8 -8.60 -3.78 11.77
N PRO A 9 -9.25 -4.68 12.56
CA PRO A 9 -9.46 -6.07 12.11
C PRO A 9 -10.60 -6.27 11.08
N GLY A 10 -11.48 -5.28 10.89
CA GLY A 10 -12.73 -5.46 10.13
C GLY A 10 -12.62 -5.35 8.61
N TYR A 11 -11.58 -4.69 8.08
CA TYR A 11 -11.42 -4.36 6.65
C TYR A 11 -10.44 -5.28 5.90
N GLY A 12 -10.03 -6.40 6.49
CA GLY A 12 -9.18 -7.39 5.83
C GLY A 12 -7.74 -7.36 6.34
N SER A 13 -6.97 -6.30 6.12
CA SER A 13 -5.54 -6.26 6.49
C SER A 13 -5.05 -4.90 6.99
N LEU A 14 -4.12 -4.91 7.97
CA LEU A 14 -3.43 -3.72 8.50
C LEU A 14 -2.64 -2.96 7.41
N GLY A 15 -2.28 -3.62 6.32
CA GLY A 15 -1.53 -3.04 5.19
C GLY A 15 -2.36 -2.21 4.21
N LEU A 16 -3.67 -2.05 4.44
CA LEU A 16 -4.58 -1.30 3.57
C LEU A 16 -4.99 0.07 4.13
N MET A 17 -4.43 0.49 5.27
CA MET A 17 -4.77 1.76 5.90
C MET A 17 -3.62 2.76 5.88
N THR A 18 -3.94 3.99 5.48
CA THR A 18 -3.08 5.17 5.62
C THR A 18 -3.55 6.07 6.73
N SER A 19 -2.61 6.55 7.54
CA SER A 19 -2.83 7.63 8.51
C SER A 19 -2.41 8.95 7.87
N VAL A 20 -3.27 9.97 7.96
CA VAL A 20 -3.00 11.32 7.48
C VAL A 20 -3.31 12.29 8.61
N LEU A 21 -2.31 13.06 9.03
CA LEU A 21 -2.45 14.12 10.03
C LEU A 21 -2.39 15.47 9.32
N LEU A 22 -3.49 16.22 9.40
CA LEU A 22 -3.63 17.56 8.84
C LEU A 22 -3.53 18.59 9.96
N CYS A 23 -2.65 19.57 9.78
CA CYS A 23 -2.61 20.72 10.68
C CYS A 23 -3.83 21.64 10.45
N PRO A 24 -4.28 22.37 11.48
CA PRO A 24 -5.39 23.32 11.35
C PRO A 24 -5.15 24.43 10.32
N ASP A 25 -3.88 24.67 9.95
CA ASP A 25 -3.46 25.63 8.93
C ASP A 25 -3.78 25.19 7.48
N GLY A 26 -4.13 23.91 7.28
CA GLY A 26 -4.39 23.32 5.96
C GLY A 26 -3.17 23.24 5.03
N LYS A 27 -1.98 23.64 5.51
CA LYS A 27 -0.73 23.71 4.74
C LYS A 27 0.21 22.55 5.08
N THR A 28 0.23 22.14 6.34
CA THR A 28 1.11 21.07 6.80
C THR A 28 0.33 19.77 6.89
N MET A 29 0.86 18.71 6.26
CA MET A 29 0.26 17.38 6.29
C MET A 29 1.36 16.33 6.45
N GLU A 30 1.13 15.40 7.37
CA GLU A 30 1.97 14.22 7.57
C GLU A 30 1.20 12.97 7.11
N SER A 31 1.86 12.09 6.36
CA SER A 31 1.28 10.81 5.94
C SER A 31 2.19 9.66 6.32
N GLU A 32 1.63 8.66 6.98
CA GLU A 32 2.35 7.47 7.43
C GLU A 32 1.54 6.20 7.18
N ALA A 33 2.25 5.07 7.08
CA ALA A 33 1.61 3.77 7.09
C ALA A 33 1.05 3.48 8.49
N ALA A 34 -0.20 3.03 8.59
CA ALA A 34 -0.84 2.76 9.89
C ALA A 34 -0.31 1.49 10.59
N HIS A 35 0.69 0.81 10.01
CA HIS A 35 1.32 -0.38 10.57
C HIS A 35 2.73 -0.08 11.11
N GLY A 36 3.13 -0.78 12.17
CA GLY A 36 4.51 -0.72 12.67
C GLY A 36 5.53 -1.37 11.72
N THR A 37 6.79 -1.46 12.15
CA THR A 37 7.95 -1.91 11.34
C THR A 37 7.96 -3.40 10.93
N VAL A 38 6.87 -4.14 11.18
CA VAL A 38 6.70 -5.56 10.80
C VAL A 38 7.93 -6.42 11.16
N THR A 39 8.43 -6.28 12.40
CA THR A 39 9.70 -6.87 12.86
C THR A 39 9.80 -8.39 12.64
N ARG A 40 8.66 -9.10 12.67
CA ARG A 40 8.63 -10.54 12.37
C ARG A 40 9.09 -10.84 10.95
N HIS A 41 8.60 -10.10 9.95
CA HIS A 41 8.99 -10.31 8.55
C HIS A 41 10.44 -9.86 8.33
N TYR A 42 10.87 -8.78 8.97
CA TYR A 42 12.26 -8.33 8.89
C TYR A 42 13.26 -9.39 9.40
N ARG A 43 12.97 -10.08 10.51
CA ARG A 43 13.81 -11.19 11.00
C ARG A 43 13.87 -12.38 10.05
N GLU A 44 12.81 -12.64 9.29
CA GLU A 44 12.79 -13.72 8.29
C GLU A 44 13.56 -13.32 7.04
N TYR A 45 13.47 -12.05 6.62
CA TYR A 45 14.30 -11.47 5.58
C TYR A 45 15.81 -11.53 5.93
N GLN A 46 16.18 -11.21 7.18
CA GLN A 46 17.57 -11.33 7.64
C GLN A 46 18.12 -12.77 7.57
N LYS A 47 17.25 -13.78 7.61
CA LYS A 47 17.60 -15.20 7.45
C LYS A 47 17.58 -15.67 5.99
N GLY A 48 17.33 -14.77 5.04
CA GLY A 48 17.22 -15.08 3.61
C GLY A 48 15.92 -15.80 3.22
N ARG A 49 14.89 -15.78 4.07
CA ARG A 49 13.61 -16.43 3.76
C ARG A 49 12.71 -15.50 2.96
N PRO A 50 11.89 -16.02 2.03
CA PRO A 50 10.94 -15.20 1.30
C PRO A 50 9.89 -14.59 2.24
N THR A 51 9.60 -13.31 2.04
CA THR A 51 8.62 -12.55 2.81
C THR A 51 7.55 -11.98 1.89
N SER A 52 6.30 -12.02 2.36
CA SER A 52 5.14 -11.38 1.72
C SER A 52 4.54 -10.36 2.68
N THR A 53 5.24 -9.24 2.82
CA THR A 53 4.75 -8.02 3.48
C THR A 53 4.02 -7.17 2.46
N ASN A 54 2.81 -6.71 2.80
CA ASN A 54 2.00 -5.82 1.98
C ASN A 54 2.61 -4.40 1.93
N PRO A 55 3.09 -3.91 0.78
CA PRO A 55 3.68 -2.59 0.66
C PRO A 55 2.66 -1.49 0.38
N VAL A 56 1.37 -1.81 0.21
CA VAL A 56 0.34 -0.84 -0.24
C VAL A 56 0.20 0.34 0.71
N ALA A 57 0.13 0.12 2.02
CA ALA A 57 0.08 1.21 3.00
C ALA A 57 1.30 2.16 2.90
N SER A 58 2.48 1.62 2.64
CA SER A 58 3.70 2.43 2.46
C SER A 58 3.66 3.21 1.14
N ILE A 59 3.19 2.60 0.06
CA ILE A 59 3.00 3.29 -1.24
C ILE A 59 1.98 4.43 -1.08
N PHE A 60 0.86 4.16 -0.43
CA PHE A 60 -0.19 5.16 -0.25
C PHE A 60 0.27 6.30 0.68
N ALA A 61 1.15 6.04 1.65
CA ALA A 61 1.74 7.12 2.45
C ALA A 61 2.54 8.11 1.57
N TRP A 62 3.33 7.58 0.63
CA TRP A 62 4.06 8.40 -0.35
C TRP A 62 3.12 9.14 -1.30
N THR A 63 2.14 8.47 -1.90
CA THR A 63 1.22 9.11 -2.86
C THR A 63 0.40 10.21 -2.19
N ARG A 64 -0.04 10.02 -0.95
CA ARG A 64 -0.79 11.05 -0.21
C ARG A 64 0.07 12.27 0.08
N GLY A 65 1.30 12.08 0.56
CA GLY A 65 2.25 13.18 0.77
C GLY A 65 2.52 13.98 -0.51
N LEU A 66 2.76 13.27 -1.62
CA LEU A 66 2.99 13.88 -2.94
C LEU A 66 1.74 14.55 -3.52
N LEU A 67 0.54 14.00 -3.32
CA LEU A 67 -0.72 14.63 -3.72
C LEU A 67 -0.93 15.98 -3.03
N HIS A 68 -0.57 16.08 -1.75
CA HIS A 68 -0.65 17.34 -1.02
C HIS A 68 0.36 18.36 -1.56
N ARG A 69 1.59 17.92 -1.85
CA ARG A 69 2.59 18.77 -2.53
C ARG A 69 2.09 19.24 -3.90
N ALA A 70 1.54 18.34 -4.70
CA ALA A 70 0.96 18.64 -6.02
C ALA A 70 -0.14 19.70 -5.92
N LYS A 71 -1.03 19.59 -4.93
CA LYS A 71 -2.08 20.57 -4.67
C LYS A 71 -1.52 21.94 -4.27
N LEU A 72 -0.47 21.99 -3.45
CA LEU A 72 0.16 23.24 -3.03
C LEU A 72 0.90 23.94 -4.20
N ASP A 73 1.47 23.17 -5.12
CA ASP A 73 2.20 23.68 -6.28
C ASP A 73 1.33 23.89 -7.53
N GLY A 74 0.09 23.42 -7.53
CA GLY A 74 -0.74 23.35 -8.74
C GLY A 74 -0.15 22.42 -9.81
N ASN A 75 0.58 21.38 -9.41
CA ASN A 75 1.26 20.45 -10.32
C ASN A 75 0.34 19.27 -10.71
N ALA A 76 -0.35 19.43 -11.84
CA ALA A 76 -1.26 18.41 -12.37
C ALA A 76 -0.55 17.10 -12.79
N GLU A 77 0.71 17.17 -13.23
CA GLU A 77 1.47 15.96 -13.62
C GLU A 77 1.79 15.09 -12.40
N LEU A 78 2.18 15.71 -11.29
CA LEU A 78 2.42 15.02 -10.03
C LEU A 78 1.12 14.44 -9.47
N GLU A 79 0.01 15.17 -9.55
CA GLU A 79 -1.30 14.66 -9.15
C GLU A 79 -1.69 13.42 -9.98
N LYS A 80 -1.52 13.47 -11.30
CA LYS A 80 -1.78 12.35 -12.21
C LYS A 80 -0.92 11.15 -11.84
N PHE A 81 0.39 11.33 -11.68
CA PHE A 81 1.32 10.28 -11.27
C PHE A 81 0.86 9.56 -10.00
N CYS A 82 0.51 10.30 -8.95
CA CYS A 82 0.09 9.71 -7.68
C CYS A 82 -1.23 8.95 -7.80
N ARG A 83 -2.22 9.50 -8.51
CA ARG A 83 -3.52 8.82 -8.73
C ARG A 83 -3.34 7.54 -9.53
N THR A 84 -2.52 7.58 -10.58
CA THR A 84 -2.23 6.41 -11.41
C THR A 84 -1.50 5.33 -10.63
N LEU A 85 -0.60 5.70 -9.70
CA LEU A 85 0.09 4.74 -8.83
C LEU A 85 -0.87 4.07 -7.82
N GLU A 86 -1.77 4.84 -7.20
CA GLU A 86 -2.83 4.28 -6.34
C GLU A 86 -3.74 3.33 -7.13
N GLU A 87 -4.14 3.73 -8.34
CA GLU A 87 -4.96 2.92 -9.23
C GLU A 87 -4.25 1.63 -9.68
N ALA A 88 -2.95 1.70 -9.98
CA ALA A 88 -2.15 0.53 -10.33
C ALA A 88 -2.11 -0.50 -9.20
N CYS A 89 -1.98 -0.06 -7.94
CA CYS A 89 -2.02 -0.94 -6.78
C CYS A 89 -3.36 -1.67 -6.66
N VAL A 90 -4.47 -0.92 -6.76
CA VAL A 90 -5.83 -1.49 -6.67
C VAL A 90 -6.09 -2.48 -7.81
N LYS A 91 -5.82 -2.08 -9.05
CA LYS A 91 -6.01 -2.95 -10.22
C LYS A 91 -5.14 -4.21 -10.18
N THR A 92 -3.95 -4.14 -9.58
CA THR A 92 -3.09 -5.32 -9.40
C THR A 92 -3.75 -6.32 -8.46
N ILE A 93 -4.28 -5.85 -7.32
CA ILE A 93 -5.00 -6.70 -6.36
C ILE A 93 -6.29 -7.27 -6.98
N GLU A 94 -7.07 -6.45 -7.68
CA GLU A 94 -8.31 -6.89 -8.36
C GLU A 94 -8.04 -7.92 -9.46
N SER A 95 -6.85 -7.91 -10.08
CA SER A 95 -6.42 -8.94 -11.03
C SER A 95 -6.04 -10.28 -10.39
N GLY A 96 -6.15 -10.39 -9.05
CA GLY A 96 -5.80 -11.58 -8.28
C GLY A 96 -4.34 -11.64 -7.81
N LYS A 97 -3.50 -10.66 -8.20
CA LYS A 97 -2.12 -10.55 -7.75
C LYS A 97 -2.08 -9.81 -6.41
N MET A 98 -1.93 -10.55 -5.31
CA MET A 98 -1.98 -9.98 -3.96
C MET A 98 -0.96 -10.61 -3.02
N THR A 99 -0.68 -9.95 -1.90
CA THR A 99 0.21 -10.47 -0.85
C THR A 99 -0.52 -11.44 0.09
N LYS A 100 0.24 -12.20 0.88
CA LYS A 100 -0.26 -13.31 1.70
C LYS A 100 -1.34 -12.88 2.70
N ASP A 101 -1.21 -11.70 3.28
CA ASP A 101 -2.21 -11.11 4.17
C ASP A 101 -3.56 -10.94 3.47
N LEU A 102 -3.59 -10.39 2.24
CA LEU A 102 -4.81 -10.21 1.47
C LEU A 102 -5.40 -11.55 1.03
N ALA A 103 -4.56 -12.50 0.62
CA ALA A 103 -5.02 -13.85 0.26
C ALA A 103 -5.72 -14.54 1.44
N ILE A 104 -5.20 -14.39 2.67
CA ILE A 104 -5.84 -14.91 3.89
C ILE A 104 -7.22 -14.29 4.10
N CYS A 105 -7.38 -12.98 3.84
CA CYS A 105 -8.67 -12.29 3.97
C CYS A 105 -9.68 -12.79 2.94
N VAL A 106 -9.26 -12.94 1.68
CA VAL A 106 -10.12 -13.36 0.57
C VAL A 106 -10.56 -14.81 0.76
N HIS A 107 -9.63 -15.70 1.10
CA HIS A 107 -9.92 -17.13 1.28
C HIS A 107 -10.45 -17.50 2.68
N LYS A 108 -10.53 -16.53 3.59
CA LYS A 108 -10.97 -16.70 5.00
C LYS A 108 -10.33 -17.90 5.70
N THR A 109 -9.10 -18.22 5.32
CA THR A 109 -8.39 -19.45 5.69
C THR A 109 -6.95 -19.11 6.01
N THR A 110 -6.41 -19.70 7.07
CA THR A 110 -5.01 -19.51 7.50
C THR A 110 -4.00 -20.27 6.64
N SER A 111 -4.45 -21.31 5.93
CA SER A 111 -3.66 -22.11 5.00
C SER A 111 -3.89 -21.68 3.55
N VAL A 112 -3.18 -20.64 3.12
CA VAL A 112 -3.10 -20.23 1.71
C VAL A 112 -1.92 -20.91 1.01
N ASN A 113 -2.17 -21.41 -0.19
CA ASN A 113 -1.13 -22.05 -1.01
C ASN A 113 -0.14 -20.98 -1.52
N PRO A 114 1.14 -21.34 -1.71
CA PRO A 114 2.13 -20.44 -2.31
C PRO A 114 1.70 -19.82 -3.64
N ASP A 115 0.89 -20.54 -4.43
CA ASP A 115 0.40 -20.07 -5.75
C ASP A 115 -0.71 -19.00 -5.65
N GLN A 116 -1.24 -18.76 -4.45
CA GLN A 116 -2.34 -17.81 -4.21
C GLN A 116 -1.87 -16.41 -3.78
N TYR A 117 -0.56 -16.22 -3.59
CA TYR A 117 -0.01 -14.93 -3.19
C TYR A 117 1.36 -14.68 -3.81
N LEU A 118 1.76 -13.42 -3.85
CA LEU A 118 3.07 -12.98 -4.30
C LEU A 118 3.97 -12.60 -3.12
N ASN A 119 5.27 -12.79 -3.28
CA ASN A 119 6.26 -12.21 -2.39
C ASN A 119 6.31 -10.69 -2.55
N THR A 120 6.90 -9.99 -1.58
CA THR A 120 6.92 -8.51 -1.60
C THR A 120 7.53 -7.95 -2.89
N MET A 121 8.63 -8.53 -3.38
CA MET A 121 9.29 -8.05 -4.60
C MET A 121 8.45 -8.31 -5.86
N GLU A 122 7.85 -9.50 -5.97
CA GLU A 122 6.99 -9.88 -7.10
C GLU A 122 5.72 -9.02 -7.17
N PHE A 123 5.16 -8.68 -6.01
CA PHE A 123 4.03 -7.77 -5.93
C PHE A 123 4.41 -6.35 -6.37
N LEU A 124 5.57 -5.83 -5.92
CA LEU A 124 6.07 -4.53 -6.35
C LEU A 124 6.32 -4.48 -7.86
N GLU A 125 6.88 -5.54 -8.43
CA GLU A 125 7.11 -5.64 -9.87
C GLU A 125 5.80 -5.68 -10.65
N ALA A 126 4.80 -6.43 -10.18
CA ALA A 126 3.46 -6.45 -10.78
C ALA A 126 2.79 -5.07 -10.75
N VAL A 127 2.93 -4.33 -9.65
CA VAL A 127 2.43 -2.95 -9.55
C VAL A 127 3.18 -2.03 -10.50
N SER A 128 4.51 -2.14 -10.61
CA SER A 128 5.33 -1.33 -11.53
C SER A 128 4.92 -1.54 -12.99
N GLN A 129 4.79 -2.80 -13.41
CA GLN A 129 4.33 -3.14 -14.77
C GLN A 129 2.92 -2.57 -15.04
N LYS A 130 2.03 -2.65 -14.05
CA LYS A 130 0.68 -2.10 -14.18
C LYS A 130 0.70 -0.58 -14.27
N PHE A 131 1.52 0.07 -13.45
CA PHE A 131 1.69 1.51 -13.42
C PHE A 131 2.21 2.04 -14.77
N GLU A 132 3.27 1.43 -15.32
CA GLU A 132 3.81 1.79 -16.63
C GLU A 132 2.76 1.65 -17.73
N SER A 133 1.96 0.57 -17.71
CA SER A 133 0.88 0.38 -18.68
C SER A 133 -0.19 1.47 -18.62
N LEU A 134 -0.51 1.98 -17.42
CA LEU A 134 -1.49 3.05 -17.25
C LEU A 134 -0.92 4.42 -17.63
N MET A 135 0.36 4.66 -17.34
CA MET A 135 1.05 5.90 -17.70
C MET A 135 1.24 6.03 -19.22
N GLN A 136 1.52 4.93 -19.94
CA GLN A 136 1.64 4.93 -21.40
C GLN A 136 0.29 5.10 -22.12
N ALA A 137 -0.82 4.71 -21.48
CA ALA A 137 -2.15 4.85 -22.03
C ALA A 137 -2.76 6.26 -21.83
N SER A 138 -2.07 7.16 -21.13
CA SER A 138 -2.60 8.44 -20.64
C SER A 138 -1.95 9.67 -21.22
#